data_AF-A0A7V3P960-F1
#
_entry.id   AF-A0A7V3P960-F1
#
_cell.length_a   1.000
_cell.length_b   1.000
_cell.length_c   1.000
_cell.angle_alpha   90.00
_cell.angle_beta   90.00
_cell.angle_gamma   90.00
#
_symmetry.space_group_name_H-M   'P 1'
#
loop_
_entity.id
_entity.type
_entity.pdbx_description
1 polymer ?
#
loop_
_entity_poly.entity_id
_entity_poly.type
_entity_poly.pdbx_seq_one_letter_code
_entity_poly.pdbx_strand_id
1 'polypeptide(L)'
;LEAARAVAAAYGLEHYLVELPPIHGSALTDDHLLLPLGRDLTQAHGVAPSYVPARNLLFLAHLAALQDALGPAVLWLGVHHDDHTGYPDCRPEFISAVDLAVSLGTQHGLRVQAPFVTWSKSEIIRWGLIHQVPYQLTHSCYQGLRPACGVCDTCQARLQAFAAAGAVDPIPYDPAARRPDLDTVLAGLTAGEAEGAEHRPAQEGDKQ
;
A
#
# COMPACT_ATOMS: atom_id res chain seq x y z
N LEU A 1 -12.14 -8.14 -5.79
CA LEU A 1 -13.13 -8.70 -4.82
C LEU A 1 -12.88 -10.17 -4.50
N GLU A 2 -12.68 -11.04 -5.50
CA GLU A 2 -12.43 -12.47 -5.28
C GLU A 2 -11.24 -12.76 -4.36
N ALA A 3 -10.10 -12.11 -4.60
CA ALA A 3 -8.91 -12.24 -3.76
C ALA A 3 -9.18 -11.86 -2.29
N ALA A 4 -9.93 -10.79 -2.03
CA ALA A 4 -10.28 -10.38 -0.67
C ALA A 4 -11.14 -11.43 0.05
N ARG A 5 -12.14 -12.00 -0.64
CA ARG A 5 -12.96 -13.10 -0.12
C ARG A 5 -12.12 -14.34 0.16
N ALA A 6 -11.21 -14.70 -0.74
CA ALA A 6 -10.35 -15.88 -0.58
C ALA A 6 -9.40 -15.73 0.62
N VAL A 7 -8.80 -14.55 0.79
CA VAL A 7 -7.92 -14.26 1.94
C VAL A 7 -8.71 -14.27 3.24
N ALA A 8 -9.88 -13.62 3.30
CA ALA A 8 -10.74 -13.64 4.49
C ALA A 8 -11.15 -15.08 4.87
N ALA A 9 -11.57 -15.88 3.89
CA ALA A 9 -11.91 -17.29 4.10
C ALA A 9 -10.72 -18.11 4.62
N ALA A 10 -9.51 -17.87 4.10
CA ALA A 10 -8.30 -18.57 4.56
C ALA A 10 -7.98 -18.30 6.05
N TYR A 11 -8.34 -17.12 6.56
CA TYR A 11 -8.18 -16.75 7.97
C TYR A 11 -9.44 -16.96 8.83
N GLY A 12 -10.54 -17.46 8.26
CA GLY A 12 -11.81 -17.60 8.97
C GLY A 12 -12.43 -16.26 9.41
N LEU A 13 -12.13 -15.18 8.68
CA LEU A 13 -12.62 -13.84 8.97
C LEU A 13 -13.92 -13.54 8.23
N GLU A 14 -14.80 -12.79 8.89
CA GLU A 14 -15.96 -12.21 8.23
C GLU A 14 -15.52 -11.14 7.21
N HIS A 15 -16.18 -11.11 6.06
CA HIS A 15 -15.87 -10.17 4.98
C HIS A 15 -17.11 -9.36 4.60
N TYR A 16 -17.08 -8.07 4.92
CA TYR A 16 -18.15 -7.13 4.63
C TYR A 16 -17.83 -6.34 3.36
N LEU A 17 -18.81 -6.20 2.48
CA LEU A 17 -18.72 -5.32 1.32
C LEU A 17 -19.50 -4.04 1.60
N VAL A 18 -18.83 -2.91 1.46
CA VAL A 18 -19.41 -1.58 1.58
C VAL A 18 -19.30 -0.91 0.21
N GLU A 19 -20.42 -0.45 -0.32
CA GLU A 19 -20.44 0.41 -1.50
C GLU A 19 -20.21 1.86 -1.07
N LEU A 20 -19.28 2.53 -1.73
CA LEU A 20 -18.95 3.92 -1.47
C LEU A 20 -19.40 4.80 -2.63
N PRO A 21 -19.71 6.08 -2.38
CA PRO A 21 -19.93 7.04 -3.46
C PRO A 21 -18.73 7.07 -4.42
N PRO A 22 -18.96 7.28 -5.72
CA PRO A 22 -17.88 7.32 -6.70
C PRO A 22 -16.90 8.47 -6.38
N ILE A 23 -15.61 8.17 -6.49
CA ILE A 23 -14.52 9.15 -6.37
C ILE A 23 -13.89 9.29 -7.75
N HIS A 24 -13.80 10.51 -8.27
CA HIS A 24 -13.19 10.80 -9.57
C HIS A 24 -11.77 11.37 -9.41
N GLY A 25 -11.08 11.54 -10.53
CA GLY A 25 -9.72 12.11 -10.62
C GLY A 25 -8.61 11.07 -10.58
N SER A 26 -8.91 9.80 -10.90
CA SER A 26 -7.93 8.70 -10.87
C SER A 26 -8.07 7.76 -12.06
N ALA A 27 -6.95 7.27 -12.59
CA ALA A 27 -6.92 6.20 -13.58
C ALA A 27 -7.47 4.85 -13.07
N LEU A 28 -7.77 4.74 -11.76
CA LEU A 28 -8.44 3.58 -11.18
C LEU A 28 -9.97 3.72 -11.09
N THR A 29 -10.51 4.91 -11.28
CA THR A 29 -11.94 5.19 -11.13
C THR A 29 -12.56 5.87 -12.35
N ASP A 30 -11.73 6.46 -13.21
CA ASP A 30 -12.14 7.17 -14.41
C ASP A 30 -11.55 6.51 -15.66
N ASP A 31 -12.41 5.89 -16.48
CA ASP A 31 -12.02 5.11 -17.67
C ASP A 31 -11.29 5.91 -18.76
N HIS A 32 -11.40 7.24 -18.73
CA HIS A 32 -10.74 8.13 -19.69
C HIS A 32 -9.30 8.47 -19.31
N LEU A 33 -8.86 8.11 -18.09
CA LEU A 33 -7.50 8.28 -17.62
C LEU A 33 -6.72 6.98 -17.76
N LEU A 34 -5.53 7.03 -18.36
CA LEU A 34 -4.72 5.85 -18.61
C LEU A 34 -3.78 5.54 -17.44
N LEU A 35 -3.70 4.25 -17.08
CA LEU A 35 -2.68 3.76 -16.16
C LEU A 35 -1.31 3.72 -16.84
N PRO A 36 -0.24 4.22 -16.20
CA PRO A 36 1.11 4.06 -16.71
C PRO A 36 1.50 2.58 -16.73
N LEU A 37 2.14 2.15 -17.82
CA LEU A 37 2.65 0.78 -17.99
C LEU A 37 4.15 0.83 -18.28
N GLY A 38 4.92 -0.03 -17.61
CA GLY A 38 6.34 -0.23 -17.90
C GLY A 38 7.24 1.00 -17.66
N ARG A 39 6.78 1.98 -16.89
CA ARG A 39 7.60 3.13 -16.51
C ARG A 39 8.64 2.72 -15.46
N ASP A 40 9.76 3.42 -15.47
CA ASP A 40 10.76 3.35 -14.40
C ASP A 40 10.17 3.93 -13.12
N LEU A 41 10.08 3.11 -12.07
CA LEU A 41 9.56 3.52 -10.78
C LEU A 41 10.53 4.41 -10.00
N THR A 42 11.82 4.38 -10.31
CA THR A 42 12.82 5.22 -9.63
C THR A 42 12.73 6.68 -10.04
N GLN A 43 12.27 6.93 -11.28
CA GLN A 43 12.06 8.26 -11.86
C GLN A 43 10.62 8.78 -11.64
N ALA A 44 9.80 8.03 -10.91
CA ALA A 44 8.45 8.41 -10.56
C ALA A 44 8.48 9.46 -9.44
N HIS A 45 7.98 10.66 -9.73
CA HIS A 45 7.83 11.72 -8.73
C HIS A 45 6.43 12.31 -8.73
N GLY A 46 5.99 12.77 -7.56
CA GLY A 46 4.67 13.37 -7.38
C GLY A 46 3.55 12.34 -7.25
N VAL A 47 2.32 12.84 -7.23
CA VAL A 47 1.12 12.01 -7.04
C VAL A 47 0.86 11.18 -8.28
N ALA A 48 0.90 9.85 -8.14
CA ALA A 48 0.69 8.95 -9.27
C ALA A 48 -0.75 9.06 -9.84
N PRO A 49 -0.97 8.83 -11.15
CA PRO A 49 -2.31 8.80 -11.74
C PRO A 49 -3.26 7.76 -11.11
N SER A 50 -2.71 6.74 -10.44
CA SER A 50 -3.45 5.74 -9.67
C SER A 50 -3.88 6.21 -8.27
N TYR A 51 -3.54 7.44 -7.89
CA TYR A 51 -4.02 8.05 -6.65
C TYR A 51 -5.52 8.28 -6.76
N VAL A 52 -6.28 7.78 -5.78
CA VAL A 52 -7.69 8.09 -5.63
C VAL A 52 -7.81 9.12 -4.51
N PRO A 53 -8.29 10.35 -4.79
CA PRO A 53 -8.29 11.45 -3.83
C PRO A 53 -8.86 11.09 -2.45
N ALA A 54 -8.01 11.18 -1.42
CA ALA A 54 -8.36 11.04 0.00
C ALA A 54 -9.17 9.77 0.35
N ARG A 55 -9.01 8.67 -0.40
CA ARG A 55 -9.83 7.47 -0.18
C ARG A 55 -9.63 6.88 1.21
N ASN A 56 -8.42 6.90 1.77
CA ASN A 56 -8.18 6.29 3.07
C ASN A 56 -8.86 7.08 4.20
N LEU A 57 -8.99 8.40 4.05
CA LEU A 57 -9.77 9.23 4.97
C LEU A 57 -11.25 8.82 4.95
N LEU A 58 -11.83 8.63 3.75
CA LEU A 58 -13.20 8.16 3.60
C LEU A 58 -13.39 6.75 4.23
N PHE A 59 -12.46 5.83 3.96
CA PHE A 59 -12.52 4.47 4.49
C PHE A 59 -12.52 4.45 6.03
N LEU A 60 -11.61 5.22 6.65
CA LEU A 60 -11.50 5.27 8.11
C LEU A 60 -12.71 5.95 8.76
N ALA A 61 -13.20 7.06 8.19
CA ALA A 61 -14.40 7.72 8.69
C ALA A 61 -15.63 6.79 8.65
N HIS A 62 -15.79 6.03 7.56
CA HIS A 62 -16.88 5.08 7.43
C HIS A 62 -16.73 3.89 8.38
N LEU A 63 -15.53 3.32 8.48
CA LEU A 63 -15.25 2.20 9.39
C LEU A 63 -15.43 2.59 10.86
N ALA A 64 -15.03 3.80 11.25
CA ALA A 64 -15.25 4.33 12.59
C ALA A 64 -16.75 4.44 12.91
N ALA A 65 -17.55 4.98 12.00
CA ALA A 65 -19.00 5.10 12.19
C ALA A 65 -19.68 3.72 12.32
N LEU A 66 -19.24 2.72 11.56
CA LEU A 66 -19.76 1.35 11.65
C LEU A 66 -19.40 0.67 12.98
N GLN A 67 -18.15 0.81 13.41
CA GLN A 67 -17.64 0.10 14.60
C GLN A 67 -18.03 0.78 15.91
N ASP A 68 -18.19 2.11 15.94
CA ASP A 68 -18.60 2.82 17.16
C ASP A 68 -19.98 2.35 17.66
N ALA A 69 -20.87 1.95 16.74
CA ALA A 69 -22.16 1.37 17.08
C ALA A 69 -22.08 -0.03 17.71
N LEU A 70 -20.93 -0.71 17.61
CA LEU A 70 -20.71 -2.07 18.09
C LEU A 70 -19.87 -2.12 19.38
N GLY A 71 -19.18 -1.03 19.72
CA GLY A 71 -18.41 -0.89 20.96
C GLY A 71 -16.93 -0.56 20.74
N PRO A 72 -16.05 -0.83 21.73
CA PRO A 72 -14.64 -0.52 21.63
C PRO A 72 -13.95 -1.38 20.56
N ALA A 73 -13.17 -0.74 19.69
CA ALA A 73 -12.48 -1.41 18.58
C ALA A 73 -11.15 -0.74 18.23
N VAL A 74 -10.31 -1.49 17.52
CA VAL A 74 -9.11 -0.98 16.84
C VAL A 74 -9.29 -1.17 15.34
N LEU A 75 -9.18 -0.07 14.60
CA LEU A 75 -9.28 -0.01 13.15
C LEU A 75 -7.89 -0.19 12.54
N TRP A 76 -7.69 -1.29 11.81
CA TRP A 76 -6.41 -1.61 11.19
C TRP A 76 -6.38 -1.18 9.72
N LEU A 77 -5.34 -0.45 9.33
CA LEU A 77 -5.13 0.02 7.97
C LEU A 77 -3.78 -0.49 7.43
N GLY A 78 -3.81 -1.28 6.35
CA GLY A 78 -2.62 -1.87 5.73
C GLY A 78 -1.86 -0.94 4.80
N VAL A 79 -1.80 0.36 5.09
CA VAL A 79 -1.02 1.33 4.28
C VAL A 79 0.47 1.24 4.60
N HIS A 80 1.28 1.57 3.61
CA HIS A 80 2.71 1.84 3.76
C HIS A 80 3.01 3.19 3.09
N HIS A 81 3.99 3.91 3.61
CA HIS A 81 4.49 5.12 2.98
C HIS A 81 5.50 4.75 1.90
N ASP A 82 5.22 5.14 0.65
CA ASP A 82 6.12 4.98 -0.48
C ASP A 82 6.46 6.38 -0.99
N ASP A 83 7.72 6.79 -0.75
CA ASP A 83 8.25 8.12 -1.09
C ASP A 83 8.08 8.47 -2.58
N HIS A 84 7.96 7.46 -3.46
CA HIS A 84 7.82 7.66 -4.90
C HIS A 84 6.38 7.99 -5.35
N THR A 85 5.37 7.64 -4.56
CA THR A 85 3.95 7.77 -4.96
C THR A 85 3.29 9.04 -4.43
N GLY A 86 3.87 9.67 -3.41
CA GLY A 86 3.44 10.96 -2.89
C GLY A 86 2.05 10.98 -2.23
N TYR A 87 1.45 9.83 -1.90
CA TYR A 87 0.09 9.77 -1.35
C TYR A 87 0.03 10.40 0.05
N PRO A 88 -0.71 11.51 0.24
CA PRO A 88 -0.74 12.21 1.52
C PRO A 88 -1.44 11.40 2.62
N ASP A 89 -2.39 10.54 2.24
CA ASP A 89 -3.19 9.70 3.12
C ASP A 89 -2.55 8.34 3.46
N CYS A 90 -1.24 8.22 3.22
CA CYS A 90 -0.40 7.08 3.64
C CYS A 90 0.76 7.51 4.56
N ARG A 91 0.82 8.78 4.99
CA ARG A 91 1.92 9.32 5.79
C ARG A 91 1.72 9.08 7.30
N PRO A 92 2.78 8.93 8.10
CA PRO A 92 2.68 8.81 9.56
C PRO A 92 1.91 9.95 10.23
N GLU A 93 2.04 11.19 9.73
CA GLU A 93 1.33 12.37 10.25
C GLU A 93 -0.18 12.26 10.00
N PHE A 94 -0.58 11.76 8.82
CA PHE A 94 -1.98 11.49 8.53
C PHE A 94 -2.53 10.41 9.46
N ILE A 95 -1.79 9.31 9.66
CA ILE A 95 -2.20 8.24 10.58
C ILE A 95 -2.37 8.75 12.01
N SER A 96 -1.45 9.59 12.48
CA SER A 96 -1.54 10.20 13.81
C SER A 96 -2.74 11.14 13.93
N ALA A 97 -2.98 11.97 12.91
CA ALA A 97 -4.11 12.89 12.89
C ALA A 97 -5.46 12.18 12.86
N VAL A 98 -5.58 11.11 12.06
CA VAL A 98 -6.84 10.36 11.94
C VAL A 98 -7.10 9.49 13.17
N ASP A 99 -6.06 8.92 13.81
CA ASP A 99 -6.21 8.23 15.10
C ASP A 99 -6.79 9.17 16.16
N LEU A 100 -6.25 10.39 16.26
CA LEU A 100 -6.78 11.41 17.17
C LEU A 100 -8.23 11.80 16.82
N ALA A 101 -8.51 12.05 15.53
CA ALA A 101 -9.85 12.43 15.09
C ALA A 101 -10.88 11.32 15.38
N VAL A 102 -10.54 10.05 15.11
CA VAL A 102 -11.40 8.90 15.39
C VAL A 102 -11.59 8.72 16.90
N SER A 103 -10.53 8.83 17.70
CA SER A 103 -10.61 8.70 19.15
C SER A 103 -11.48 9.80 19.79
N LEU A 104 -11.47 11.02 19.24
CA LEU A 104 -12.30 12.12 19.74
C LEU A 104 -13.74 12.06 19.20
N GLY A 105 -13.93 11.54 17.99
CA GLY A 105 -15.21 11.53 17.28
C GLY A 105 -16.11 10.33 17.58
N THR A 106 -15.66 9.38 18.39
CA THR A 106 -16.37 8.13 18.68
C THR A 106 -16.71 8.00 20.17
N GLN A 107 -17.85 7.40 20.48
CA GLN A 107 -18.28 7.18 21.87
C GLN A 107 -17.28 6.33 22.65
N HIS A 108 -16.69 5.33 21.99
CA HIS A 108 -15.79 4.37 22.64
C HIS A 108 -14.30 4.71 22.52
N GLY A 109 -13.94 5.87 21.97
CA GLY A 109 -12.54 6.26 21.81
C GLY A 109 -11.76 5.28 20.93
N LEU A 110 -12.32 4.93 19.77
CA LEU A 110 -11.74 3.97 18.85
C LEU A 110 -10.32 4.39 18.44
N ARG A 111 -9.48 3.40 18.15
CA ARG A 111 -8.07 3.64 17.76
C ARG A 111 -7.83 3.22 16.32
N VAL A 112 -6.93 3.92 15.65
CA VAL A 112 -6.44 3.58 14.30
C VAL A 112 -5.00 3.10 14.39
N GLN A 113 -4.70 1.99 13.71
CA GLN A 113 -3.35 1.41 13.65
C GLN A 113 -2.97 1.11 12.20
N ALA A 114 -1.79 1.58 11.80
CA ALA A 114 -1.21 1.29 10.49
C ALA A 114 0.20 0.72 10.67
N PRO A 115 0.33 -0.60 10.93
CA PRO A 115 1.60 -1.21 11.38
C PRO A 115 2.72 -1.13 10.34
N PHE A 116 2.36 -0.98 9.06
CA PHE A 116 3.31 -0.97 7.95
C PHE A 116 3.61 0.44 7.41
N VAL A 117 3.11 1.50 8.06
CA VAL A 117 3.22 2.87 7.52
C VAL A 117 4.67 3.31 7.31
N THR A 118 5.60 2.82 8.12
CA THR A 118 7.04 3.13 8.02
C THR A 118 7.87 2.01 7.38
N TRP A 119 7.25 0.92 6.93
CA TRP A 119 7.97 -0.24 6.41
C TRP A 119 8.10 -0.14 4.89
N SER A 120 9.26 -0.54 4.39
CA SER A 120 9.44 -0.82 2.97
C SER A 120 8.60 -2.03 2.55
N LYS A 121 8.23 -2.09 1.26
CA LYS A 121 7.55 -3.27 0.71
C LYS A 121 8.34 -4.56 0.92
N SER A 122 9.66 -4.50 0.83
CA SER A 122 10.52 -5.67 1.04
C SER A 122 10.43 -6.19 2.48
N GLU A 123 10.38 -5.31 3.48
CA GLU A 123 10.16 -5.69 4.89
C GLU A 123 8.79 -6.31 5.11
N ILE A 124 7.74 -5.74 4.50
CA ILE A 124 6.38 -6.30 4.55
C ILE A 124 6.37 -7.71 3.94
N ILE A 125 7.03 -7.92 2.80
CA ILE A 125 7.14 -9.24 2.18
C ILE A 125 7.91 -10.22 3.07
N ARG A 126 9.08 -9.83 3.60
CA ARG A 126 9.87 -10.69 4.51
C ARG A 126 9.04 -11.09 5.74
N TRP A 127 8.33 -10.14 6.34
CA TRP A 127 7.46 -10.41 7.48
C TRP A 127 6.35 -11.39 7.11
N GLY A 128 5.64 -11.16 6.01
CA GLY A 128 4.57 -12.07 5.61
C GLY A 128 5.07 -13.46 5.21
N LEU A 129 6.28 -13.59 4.66
CA LEU A 129 6.92 -14.89 4.39
C LEU A 129 7.20 -15.65 5.68
N ILE A 130 7.75 -14.99 6.71
CA ILE A 130 7.99 -15.58 8.04
C ILE A 130 6.66 -16.06 8.65
N HIS A 131 5.60 -15.27 8.48
CA HIS A 131 4.27 -15.55 9.02
C HIS A 131 3.37 -16.37 8.09
N GLN A 132 3.92 -16.96 7.01
CA GLN A 132 3.21 -17.83 6.07
C GLN A 132 1.92 -17.21 5.49
N VAL A 133 1.96 -15.90 5.21
CA VAL A 133 0.87 -15.19 4.53
C VAL A 133 0.59 -15.88 3.18
N PRO A 134 -0.68 -16.19 2.84
CA PRO A 134 -1.01 -16.92 1.62
C PRO A 134 -0.97 -15.99 0.41
N TYR A 135 0.23 -15.54 0.02
CA TYR A 135 0.45 -14.59 -1.07
C TYR A 135 -0.15 -15.05 -2.40
N GLN A 136 -0.28 -16.36 -2.64
CA GLN A 136 -0.95 -16.93 -3.80
C GLN A 136 -2.44 -16.55 -3.93
N LEU A 137 -3.09 -16.15 -2.83
CA LEU A 137 -4.50 -15.71 -2.81
C LEU A 137 -4.63 -14.19 -3.03
N THR A 138 -3.54 -13.44 -2.91
CA THR A 138 -3.56 -11.97 -2.96
C THR A 138 -3.60 -11.45 -4.40
N HIS A 139 -4.01 -10.19 -4.56
CA HIS A 139 -4.07 -9.50 -5.85
C HIS A 139 -3.51 -8.10 -5.72
N SER A 140 -2.66 -7.71 -6.67
CA SER A 140 -2.09 -6.37 -6.72
C SER A 140 -2.32 -5.67 -8.06
N CYS A 141 -2.46 -6.39 -9.17
CA CYS A 141 -2.45 -5.83 -10.53
C CYS A 141 -3.53 -4.76 -10.77
N TYR A 142 -3.16 -3.53 -11.12
CA TYR A 142 -4.14 -2.47 -11.43
C TYR A 142 -5.00 -2.75 -12.65
N GLN A 143 -4.56 -3.61 -13.57
CA GLN A 143 -5.38 -4.01 -14.72
C GLN A 143 -6.39 -5.12 -14.37
N GLY A 144 -6.43 -5.61 -13.13
CA GLY A 144 -7.36 -6.67 -12.71
C GLY A 144 -7.07 -8.06 -13.31
N LEU A 145 -5.95 -8.24 -14.00
CA LEU A 145 -5.63 -9.49 -14.71
C LEU A 145 -5.16 -10.61 -13.77
N ARG A 146 -5.46 -11.86 -14.16
CA ARG A 146 -4.91 -13.10 -13.61
C ARG A 146 -4.74 -14.12 -14.74
N PRO A 147 -3.51 -14.44 -15.21
CA PRO A 147 -2.19 -13.99 -14.72
C PRO A 147 -2.00 -12.47 -14.66
N ALA A 148 -1.24 -11.98 -13.68
CA ALA A 148 -1.00 -10.55 -13.50
C ALA A 148 -0.15 -9.97 -14.64
N CYS A 149 -0.38 -8.72 -15.03
CA CYS A 149 0.27 -8.13 -16.22
C CYS A 149 1.80 -7.97 -16.13
N GLY A 150 2.38 -8.00 -14.93
CA GLY A 150 3.83 -7.83 -14.71
C GLY A 150 4.39 -6.42 -14.95
N VAL A 151 3.65 -5.51 -15.59
CA VAL A 151 4.21 -4.21 -16.06
C VAL A 151 3.54 -2.96 -15.49
N CYS A 152 2.36 -3.05 -14.86
CA CYS A 152 1.79 -1.91 -14.14
C CYS A 152 2.59 -1.64 -12.85
N ASP A 153 2.57 -0.41 -12.34
CA ASP A 153 3.41 0.02 -11.21
C ASP A 153 3.37 -0.92 -10.00
N THR A 154 2.18 -1.36 -9.61
CA THR A 154 2.00 -2.26 -8.46
C THR A 154 2.48 -3.71 -8.74
N CYS A 155 2.42 -4.18 -9.99
CA CYS A 155 3.04 -5.46 -10.37
C CYS A 155 4.57 -5.37 -10.31
N GLN A 156 5.14 -4.29 -10.85
CA GLN A 156 6.58 -4.05 -10.84
C GLN A 156 7.09 -3.94 -9.40
N ALA A 157 6.45 -3.11 -8.57
CA ALA A 157 6.81 -2.92 -7.17
C ALA A 157 6.69 -4.22 -6.36
N ARG A 158 5.68 -5.05 -6.63
CA ARG A 158 5.51 -6.34 -5.97
C ARG A 158 6.63 -7.32 -6.34
N LEU A 159 6.94 -7.46 -7.63
CA LEU A 159 8.03 -8.32 -8.10
C LEU A 159 9.38 -7.89 -7.50
N GLN A 160 9.66 -6.58 -7.50
CA GLN A 160 10.86 -6.01 -6.90
C GLN A 160 10.92 -6.31 -5.39
N ALA A 161 9.81 -6.15 -4.66
CA ALA A 161 9.76 -6.41 -3.23
C ALA A 161 10.00 -7.89 -2.88
N PHE A 162 9.44 -8.82 -3.66
CA PHE A 162 9.73 -10.25 -3.51
C PHE A 162 11.19 -10.57 -3.78
N ALA A 163 11.76 -10.03 -4.86
CA ALA A 163 13.14 -10.27 -5.21
C ALA A 163 14.11 -9.68 -4.16
N ALA A 164 13.85 -8.47 -3.66
CA ALA A 164 14.59 -7.86 -2.56
C ALA A 164 14.43 -8.63 -1.23
N ALA A 165 13.33 -9.36 -1.05
CA ALA A 165 13.12 -10.29 0.06
C ALA A 165 13.79 -11.66 -0.15
N GLY A 166 14.48 -11.88 -1.28
CA GLY A 166 15.11 -13.16 -1.61
C GLY A 166 14.11 -14.27 -1.96
N ALA A 167 12.92 -13.90 -2.43
CA ALA A 167 11.83 -14.82 -2.71
C ALA A 167 11.24 -14.62 -4.11
N VAL A 168 10.57 -15.66 -4.61
CA VAL A 168 9.79 -15.59 -5.85
C VAL A 168 8.32 -15.41 -5.47
N ASP A 169 7.66 -14.46 -6.12
CA ASP A 169 6.23 -14.25 -5.93
C ASP A 169 5.43 -15.47 -6.42
N PRO A 170 4.54 -16.05 -5.59
CA PRO A 170 3.84 -17.28 -5.96
C PRO A 170 2.68 -17.10 -6.96
N ILE A 171 2.33 -15.86 -7.34
CA ILE A 171 1.23 -15.64 -8.32
C ILE A 171 1.73 -15.77 -9.76
N PRO A 172 0.86 -16.20 -10.70
CA PRO A 172 1.22 -16.25 -12.11
C PRO A 172 1.26 -14.85 -12.74
N TYR A 173 2.17 -14.67 -13.70
CA TYR A 173 2.34 -13.45 -14.49
C TYR A 173 2.20 -13.76 -15.99
N ASP A 174 1.75 -12.77 -16.76
CA ASP A 174 1.66 -12.88 -18.22
C ASP A 174 3.06 -13.11 -18.83
N PRO A 175 3.29 -14.25 -19.52
CA PRO A 175 4.58 -14.54 -20.13
C PRO A 175 4.89 -13.65 -21.33
N ALA A 176 3.88 -13.03 -21.96
CA ALA A 176 4.07 -12.15 -23.11
C ALA A 176 4.51 -10.73 -22.70
N ALA A 177 4.42 -10.38 -21.42
CA ALA A 177 4.76 -9.06 -20.93
C ALA A 177 6.28 -8.84 -20.89
N ARG A 178 6.77 -7.82 -21.60
CA ARG A 178 8.15 -7.34 -21.46
C ARG A 178 8.32 -6.62 -20.12
N ARG A 179 8.80 -7.36 -19.13
CA ARG A 179 9.18 -6.82 -17.82
C ARG A 179 10.58 -6.19 -17.89
N PRO A 180 10.85 -5.10 -17.16
CA PRO A 180 12.23 -4.67 -16.95
C PRO A 180 13.00 -5.76 -16.22
N ASP A 181 14.30 -5.85 -16.51
CA ASP A 181 15.19 -6.83 -15.89
C ASP A 181 15.31 -6.58 -14.38
N LEU A 182 14.92 -7.57 -13.58
CA LEU A 182 14.86 -7.48 -12.13
C LEU A 182 16.25 -7.30 -11.51
N ASP A 183 17.29 -7.89 -12.10
CA ASP A 183 18.66 -7.77 -11.60
C ASP A 183 19.18 -6.33 -11.77
N THR A 184 18.88 -5.72 -12.91
CA THR A 184 19.19 -4.31 -13.19
C THR A 184 18.46 -3.37 -12.23
N VAL A 185 17.21 -3.66 -11.88
CA VAL A 185 16.43 -2.82 -10.96
C VAL A 185 16.88 -2.95 -9.50
N LEU A 186 17.21 -4.17 -9.05
CA LEU A 186 17.71 -4.41 -7.69
C LEU A 186 19.04 -3.70 -7.44
N ALA A 187 19.94 -3.67 -8.43
CA ALA A 187 21.19 -2.93 -8.35
C ALA A 187 20.97 -1.42 -8.17
N GLY A 188 19.93 -0.85 -8.79
CA GLY A 188 19.57 0.57 -8.65
C GLY A 188 18.99 0.93 -7.27
N LEU A 189 18.19 0.04 -6.67
CA LEU A 189 17.61 0.25 -5.34
C LEU A 189 18.68 0.26 -4.24
N THR A 190 19.68 -0.62 -4.33
CA THR A 190 20.80 -0.64 -3.38
C THR A 190 21.66 0.63 -3.42
N ALA A 191 21.69 1.33 -4.57
CA ALA A 191 22.40 2.60 -4.70
C ALA A 191 21.61 3.78 -4.09
N GLY A 192 20.28 3.81 -4.25
CA GLY A 192 19.43 4.87 -3.68
C GLY A 192 19.26 4.80 -2.16
N GLU A 193 19.27 3.61 -1.57
CA GLU A 193 19.26 3.44 -0.10
C GLU A 193 20.56 3.93 0.56
N ALA A 194 21.69 3.89 -0.16
CA ALA A 194 22.98 4.40 0.32
C ALA A 194 23.05 5.94 0.31
N GLU A 195 22.49 6.59 -0.71
CA GLU A 195 22.46 8.06 -0.82
C GLU A 195 21.48 8.72 0.16
N GLY A 196 20.38 8.05 0.54
CA GLY A 196 19.42 8.53 1.54
C GLY A 196 19.95 8.55 2.98
N ALA A 197 21.04 7.84 3.27
CA ALA A 197 21.65 7.78 4.60
C ALA A 197 22.56 8.97 4.92
N GLU A 198 23.03 9.72 3.92
CA GLU A 198 24.00 10.83 4.10
C GLU A 198 23.34 12.20 4.34
N HIS A 199 22.01 12.31 4.26
CA HIS A 199 21.28 13.58 4.43
C HIS A 199 20.39 13.62 5.68
N ARG A 200 20.93 13.18 6.82
CA ARG A 200 20.38 13.53 8.14
C ARG A 200 21.06 14.82 8.62
N PRO A 201 20.38 15.99 8.68
CA PRO A 201 20.97 17.15 9.33
C PRO A 201 21.13 16.81 10.82
N ALA A 202 22.34 17.02 11.34
CA ALA A 202 22.62 16.94 12.75
C ALA A 202 21.71 17.93 13.50
N GLN A 203 20.97 17.43 14.49
CA GLN A 203 20.35 18.29 15.49
C GLN A 203 21.47 18.95 16.30
N GLU A 204 21.79 20.20 16.01
CA GLU A 204 22.44 21.07 16.97
C GLU A 204 21.39 21.59 17.94
N GLY A 205 21.51 21.12 19.19
CA GLY A 205 20.83 21.74 20.30
C GLY A 205 21.38 23.15 20.54
N ASP A 206 20.51 24.05 20.97
CA ASP A 206 20.95 25.14 21.83
C ASP A 206 19.96 25.39 22.95
N LYS A 207 20.55 25.70 24.10
CA LYS A 207 19.95 25.90 25.41
C LYS A 207 19.39 27.32 25.48
N GLN A 208 18.16 27.46 25.98
CA GLN A 208 17.78 28.34 27.11
C GLN A 208 16.30 28.22 27.42
#